data_AF-A0AAW6E1G1-F1
#
_entry.id   AF-A0AAW6E1G1-F1
#
_cell.length_a   1.000
_cell.length_b   1.000
_cell.length_c   1.000
_cell.angle_alpha   90.00
_cell.angle_beta   90.00
_cell.angle_gamma   90.00
#
_symmetry.space_group_name_H-M   'P 1'
#
loop_
_entity.id
_entity.type
_entity.pdbx_description
1 polymer ?
#
loop_
_entity_poly.entity_id
_entity_poly.type
_entity_poly.pdbx_seq_one_letter_code
_entity_poly.pdbx_strand_id
1 'polypeptide(L)' 'MIEINKWEEKQLRKTIPNLCVARTGKSKKAKRGKIYAEPTRKVLSTLKRIREVDYIN' A
#
# COMPACT_ATOMS: atom_id res chain seq x y z
N MET A 1 -7.45 -5.91 5.37
CA MET A 1 -6.60 -5.49 4.24
C MET A 1 -6.70 -3.99 4.09
N ILE A 2 -5.59 -3.30 3.86
CA ILE A 2 -5.56 -1.83 3.73
C ILE A 2 -5.36 -1.48 2.27
N GLU A 3 -6.21 -0.61 1.73
CA GLU A 3 -6.06 -0.07 0.39
C GLU A 3 -4.92 0.94 0.36
N ILE A 4 -3.98 0.71 -0.56
CA ILE A 4 -2.83 1.57 -0.80
C ILE A 4 -2.71 1.85 -2.29
N ASN A 5 -2.12 2.99 -2.62
CA ASN A 5 -1.79 3.34 -3.99
C ASN A 5 -0.43 2.76 -4.43
N LYS A 6 -0.10 2.90 -5.72
CA LYS A 6 1.15 2.36 -6.29
C LYS A 6 2.43 3.00 -5.72
N TRP A 7 2.37 4.26 -5.32
CA TRP A 7 3.52 4.96 -4.73
C TRP A 7 3.75 4.51 -3.29
N GLU A 8 2.69 4.42 -2.49
CA GLU A 8 2.71 3.86 -1.14
C GLU A 8 3.24 2.41 -1.16
N GLU A 9 2.79 1.58 -2.11
CA GLU A 9 3.31 0.23 -2.32
C GLU A 9 4.84 0.23 -2.52
N LYS A 10 5.33 1.14 -3.37
CA LYS A 10 6.78 1.25 -3.66
C LYS A 10 7.56 1.63 -2.41
N GLN A 11 7.07 2.57 -1.59
CA GLN A 11 7.74 2.96 -0.35
C GLN A 11 7.64 1.88 0.73
N LEU A 12 6.51 1.20 0.82
CA LEU A 12 6.31 0.07 1.73
C LEU A 12 7.26 -1.09 1.42
N ARG A 13 7.41 -1.49 0.16
CA ARG A 13 8.31 -2.58 -0.25
C ARG A 13 9.79 -2.26 0.00
N LYS A 14 10.19 -0.98 -0.04
CA LYS A 14 11.54 -0.56 0.34
C LYS A 14 11.81 -0.76 1.83
N THR A 15 10.80 -0.54 2.67
CA THR A 15 10.93 -0.58 4.14
C THR A 15 10.70 -1.98 4.70
N ILE A 16 9.74 -2.71 4.13
CA ILE A 16 9.33 -4.05 4.55
C ILE A 16 9.62 -5.00 3.37
N PRO A 17 10.86 -5.52 3.27
CA PRO A 17 11.18 -6.54 2.29
C PRO A 17 10.29 -7.77 2.55
N ASN A 18 9.75 -8.37 1.49
CA ASN A 18 8.77 -9.47 1.52
C ASN A 18 7.35 -9.11 1.96
N LEU A 19 6.96 -7.82 1.93
CA LEU A 19 5.55 -7.46 2.10
C LEU A 19 4.68 -8.12 1.00
N CYS A 20 3.73 -8.97 1.41
CA CYS A 20 2.73 -9.52 0.52
C CYS A 20 1.67 -8.45 0.23
N VAL A 21 1.54 -8.10 -1.05
CA VAL A 21 0.51 -7.17 -1.54
C VAL A 21 -0.28 -7.86 -2.65
N ALA A 22 -1.60 -7.92 -2.45
CA ALA A 22 -2.52 -8.51 -3.41
C ALA A 22 -3.15 -7.41 -4.27
N ARG A 23 -3.23 -7.66 -5.58
CA ARG A 23 -4.03 -6.85 -6.49
C ARG A 23 -5.41 -7.49 -6.61
N THR A 24 -6.45 -6.83 -6.12
CA THR A 24 -7.82 -7.27 -6.42
C THR A 24 -8.20 -6.73 -7.79
N GLY A 25 -8.43 -7.60 -8.77
CA GLY A 25 -8.89 -7.16 -10.09
C GLY A 25 -8.54 -8.10 -11.25
N LYS A 26 -9.08 -9.32 -11.25
CA LYS A 26 -9.35 -10.06 -12.51
C LYS A 26 -10.81 -9.93 -12.96
N SER A 27 -11.51 -8.88 -12.55
CA SER A 27 -12.86 -8.60 -13.03
C SER A 27 -12.82 -7.49 -14.06
N LYS A 28 -13.33 -7.76 -15.27
CA LYS A 28 -13.29 -6.91 -16.48
C LYS A 28 -13.87 -5.47 -16.32
N LYS A 29 -14.34 -5.08 -15.13
CA LYS A 29 -14.91 -3.76 -14.81
C LYS A 29 -14.43 -3.14 -13.49
N ALA A 30 -13.37 -3.66 -12.85
CA ALA A 30 -12.84 -3.02 -11.63
C ALA A 30 -12.06 -1.74 -11.99
N LYS A 31 -12.43 -0.60 -11.38
CA LYS A 31 -11.69 0.67 -11.45
C LYS A 31 -10.20 0.38 -11.25
N ARG A 32 -9.38 0.65 -12.27
CA ARG A 32 -7.93 0.47 -12.29
C ARG A 32 -7.31 0.93 -10.96
N GLY A 33 -6.49 0.08 -10.33
CA GLY A 33 -5.37 0.57 -9.53
C GLY A 33 -5.39 0.39 -8.01
N LYS A 34 -6.36 -0.30 -7.42
CA LYS A 34 -6.38 -0.54 -5.96
C LYS A 34 -5.51 -1.74 -5.58
N ILE A 35 -4.51 -1.52 -4.72
CA ILE A 35 -3.61 -2.55 -4.19
C ILE A 35 -3.91 -2.72 -2.70
N TYR A 36 -3.80 -3.95 -2.21
CA TYR A 36 -4.08 -4.27 -0.82
C TYR A 36 -2.86 -4.86 -0.16
N ALA A 37 -2.53 -4.35 1.03
CA ALA A 37 -1.52 -4.92 1.91
C ALA A 37 -2.19 -5.59 3.13
N GLU A 38 -1.49 -6.59 3.68
CA GLU A 38 -1.86 -7.12 4.99
C GLU A 38 -1.74 -6.03 6.08
N PRO A 39 -2.74 -5.89 6.96
CA PRO A 39 -2.77 -4.88 8.00
C PRO A 39 -1.88 -5.28 9.20
N THR A 40 -0.58 -5.43 8.97
CA THR A 40 0.36 -5.68 10.06
C THR A 40 0.72 -4.37 10.76
N ARG A 41 1.12 -4.45 12.04
CA ARG A 41 1.55 -3.28 12.82
C ARG A 41 2.68 -2.50 12.12
N LYS A 42 3.62 -3.20 11.48
CA LYS A 42 4.71 -2.60 10.69
C LYS A 42 4.18 -1.85 9.46
N VAL A 43 3.27 -2.45 8.70
CA VAL A 43 2.65 -1.81 7.52
C VAL A 43 1.89 -0.55 7.92
N LEU A 44 1.08 -0.62 8.99
CA LEU A 44 0.32 0.51 9.51
C LEU A 44 1.23 1.66 9.96
N SER A 45 2.27 1.38 10.75
CA SER A 45 3.20 2.42 11.21
C SER A 45 3.97 3.06 10.05
N THR A 46 4.37 2.27 9.06
CA THR A 46 5.11 2.76 7.90
C THR A 46 4.22 3.59 6.98
N LEU A 47 2.98 3.16 6.73
CA LEU A 47 2.00 3.94 5.96
C LEU A 47 1.69 5.28 6.61
N LYS A 48 1.52 5.32 7.93
CA LYS A 48 1.29 6.57 8.66
C LYS A 48 2.43 7.56 8.41
N ARG A 49 3.69 7.12 8.55
CA ARG A 49 4.87 7.95 8.28
C ARG A 49 4.93 8.42 6.82
N ILE A 50 4.67 7.53 5.87
CA ILE A 50 4.68 7.85 4.44
C ILE A 50 3.65 8.96 4.13
N ARG A 51 2.43 8.86 4.67
CA ARG A 51 1.37 9.85 4.49
C ARG A 51 1.63 11.17 5.20
N GLU A 52 2.26 11.14 6.37
CA GLU A 52 2.68 12.35 7.07
C GLU A 52 3.73 13.14 6.26
N VAL A 53 4.67 12.45 5.62
CA VAL A 53 5.66 13.09 4.73
C VAL A 53 5.00 13.65 3.46
N ASP A 54 4.04 12.93 2.88
CA ASP A 54 3.29 13.37 1.70
C ASP A 54 2.38 14.57 2.01
N TYR A 55 1.87 14.70 3.24
CA TYR A 55 1.07 15.85 3.67
C TYR A 55 1.89 17.14 3.87
N ILE A 56 3.19 17.00 4.16
CA ILE A 56 4.11 18.13 4.37
C ILE A 56 4.67 18.66 3.03
N ASN A 57 4.78 17.80 2.01
CA ASN A 57 5.27 18.17 0.68
C ASN A 57 4.15 18.64 -0.25
#